data_AF-A0AAN3HFH6-F1
#
_entry.id   AF-A0AAN3HFH6-F1
#
_cell.length_a   1.000
_cell.length_b   1.000
_cell.length_c   1.000
_cell.angle_alpha   90.00
_cell.angle_beta   90.00
_cell.angle_gamma   90.00
#
_symmetry.space_group_name_H-M   'P 1'
#
loop_
_entity.id
_entity.type
_entity.pdbx_description
1 polymer ?
#
loop_
_entity_poly.entity_id
_entity_poly.type
_entity_poly.pdbx_seq_one_letter_code
_entity_poly.pdbx_strand_id
1 'polypeptide(L)'
;MSNNIRIEEDLLGTREVPADAYYGVHTLRAIENFYISNNKISDIPEFVRGMVMVKKAAAMANKELQTIPKSVANAIIAACDEVLNNGKCMDQFPVDVYQGGAGTSVNMNTNE
;
A
#
# COMPACT_ATOMS: atom_id res chain seq x y z
N MET A 1 0.11 8.65 24.36
CA MET A 1 1.09 7.80 23.65
C MET A 1 1.88 8.74 22.78
N SER A 2 3.22 8.73 22.84
CA SER A 2 4.03 9.59 21.97
C SER A 2 3.74 9.18 20.53
N ASN A 3 3.09 10.06 19.76
CA ASN A 3 2.86 9.89 18.33
C ASN A 3 4.23 9.93 17.64
N ASN A 4 4.88 8.77 17.55
CA ASN A 4 6.12 8.66 16.83
C ASN A 4 5.78 8.84 15.34
N ILE A 5 6.42 9.81 14.70
CA ILE A 5 6.17 10.19 13.31
C ILE A 5 7.45 10.02 12.50
N ARG A 6 7.30 9.74 11.21
CA ARG A 6 8.38 9.81 10.22
C ARG A 6 8.00 10.82 9.15
N ILE A 7 8.99 11.49 8.58
CA ILE A 7 8.78 12.43 7.49
C ILE A 7 8.98 11.69 6.17
N GLU A 8 8.00 11.79 5.28
CA GLU A 8 8.09 11.29 3.91
C GLU A 8 7.84 12.45 2.93
N GLU A 9 8.34 12.32 1.71
CA GLU A 9 8.25 13.32 0.67
C GLU A 9 7.74 12.69 -0.63
N ASP A 10 6.77 13.34 -1.26
CA ASP A 10 6.37 13.07 -2.64
C ASP A 10 6.45 14.34 -3.49
N LEU A 11 5.92 14.29 -4.72
CA LEU A 11 5.91 15.43 -5.63
C LEU A 11 5.23 16.69 -5.06
N LEU A 12 4.32 16.55 -4.09
CA LEU A 12 3.59 17.66 -3.47
C LEU A 12 4.29 18.17 -2.19
N GLY A 13 5.47 17.64 -1.87
CA GLY A 13 6.28 18.02 -0.71
C GLY A 13 6.20 17.02 0.45
N THR A 14 6.68 17.46 1.61
CA THR A 14 6.84 16.61 2.80
C THR A 14 5.57 16.48 3.63
N ARG A 15 5.35 15.33 4.26
CA ARG A 15 4.28 15.08 5.26
C ARG A 15 4.77 14.22 6.42
N GLU A 16 4.08 14.35 7.55
CA GLU A 16 4.26 13.52 8.74
C GLU A 16 3.38 12.26 8.64
N VAL A 17 3.99 11.08 8.59
CA VAL A 17 3.31 9.78 8.57
C VAL A 17 3.51 9.09 9.92
N PRO A 18 2.51 8.43 10.52
CA PRO A 18 2.70 7.65 11.74
C PRO A 18 3.82 6.62 11.58
N ALA A 19 4.75 6.53 12.53
CA ALA A 19 5.94 5.70 12.39
C ALA A 19 5.62 4.18 12.37
N ASP A 20 4.46 3.78 12.88
CA ASP A 20 3.95 2.42 12.93
C ASP A 20 3.06 2.05 11.73
N ALA A 21 2.65 3.01 10.91
CA ALA A 21 1.93 2.76 9.67
C ALA A 21 2.84 2.09 8.63
N TYR A 22 2.37 1.05 7.97
CA TYR A 22 3.07 0.47 6.82
C TYR A 22 2.92 1.34 5.56
N TYR A 23 1.77 1.99 5.40
CA TYR A 23 1.52 2.89 4.27
C TYR A 23 2.36 4.18 4.34
N GLY A 24 2.51 4.87 3.22
CA GLY A 24 3.33 6.08 3.09
C GLY A 24 2.55 7.36 2.81
N VAL A 25 3.26 8.37 2.33
CA VAL A 25 2.74 9.72 2.08
C VAL A 25 1.60 9.76 1.06
N HIS A 26 1.62 8.94 0.00
CA HIS A 26 0.54 8.94 -0.99
C HIS A 26 -0.76 8.42 -0.38
N THR A 27 -0.68 7.37 0.43
CA THR A 27 -1.83 6.85 1.16
C THR A 27 -2.35 7.86 2.17
N LEU A 28 -1.46 8.50 2.95
CA LEU A 28 -1.86 9.55 3.88
C LEU A 28 -2.65 10.67 3.19
N ARG A 29 -2.13 11.16 2.06
CA ARG A 29 -2.84 12.18 1.26
C ARG A 29 -4.19 11.68 0.77
N ALA A 30 -4.29 10.42 0.37
CA ALA A 30 -5.57 9.85 -0.07
C ALA A 30 -6.59 9.77 1.07
N ILE A 31 -6.17 9.41 2.29
CA ILE A 31 -7.04 9.43 3.48
C ILE A 31 -7.60 10.83 3.71
N GLU A 32 -6.76 11.86 3.61
CA GLU A 32 -7.15 13.25 3.85
C GLU A 32 -8.02 13.84 2.74
N ASN A 33 -7.74 13.45 1.49
CA ASN A 33 -8.49 13.92 0.33
C ASN A 33 -9.87 13.25 0.22
N PHE A 34 -10.00 12.00 0.70
CA PHE A 34 -11.19 11.17 0.50
C PHE A 34 -11.68 10.62 1.84
N TYR A 35 -12.53 11.40 2.51
CA TYR A 35 -13.28 10.97 3.69
C TYR A 35 -14.78 11.14 3.42
N ILE A 36 -15.37 10.16 2.72
CA ILE A 36 -16.71 10.30 2.11
C ILE A 36 -17.72 9.37 2.78
N SER A 37 -17.43 8.08 2.82
CA SER A 37 -18.37 7.04 3.25
C SER A 37 -17.99 6.37 4.56
N ASN A 38 -16.73 6.53 4.99
CA ASN A 38 -16.15 5.82 6.11
C ASN A 38 -16.04 4.29 5.89
N ASN A 39 -16.33 3.78 4.69
CA ASN A 39 -16.01 2.42 4.26
C ASN A 39 -14.63 2.43 3.60
N LYS A 40 -13.74 1.56 4.06
CA LYS A 40 -12.34 1.51 3.65
C LYS A 40 -12.08 0.35 2.70
N ILE A 41 -10.99 0.43 1.95
CA ILE A 41 -10.48 -0.69 1.16
C ILE A 41 -10.23 -1.92 2.04
N SER A 42 -9.72 -1.74 3.26
CA SER A 42 -9.53 -2.80 4.25
C SER A 42 -10.81 -3.58 4.61
N ASP A 43 -11.99 -2.96 4.45
CA ASP A 43 -13.28 -3.61 4.73
C ASP A 43 -13.71 -4.58 3.62
N ILE A 44 -12.94 -4.62 2.51
CA ILE A 44 -13.15 -5.52 1.37
C ILE A 44 -11.88 -6.39 1.18
N PRO A 45 -11.66 -7.41 2.03
CA PRO A 45 -10.42 -8.19 2.05
C PRO A 45 -10.03 -8.80 0.70
N GLU A 46 -11.01 -9.27 -0.08
CA GLU A 46 -10.73 -9.87 -1.39
C GLU A 46 -10.19 -8.86 -2.40
N PHE A 47 -10.54 -7.58 -2.27
CA PHE A 47 -9.99 -6.53 -3.13
C PHE A 47 -8.52 -6.25 -2.79
N VAL A 48 -8.19 -6.19 -1.50
CA VAL A 48 -6.78 -6.10 -1.04
C VAL A 48 -5.98 -7.30 -1.54
N ARG A 49 -6.49 -8.53 -1.35
CA ARG A 49 -5.83 -9.76 -1.81
C ARG A 49 -5.61 -9.73 -3.33
N GLY A 50 -6.59 -9.28 -4.10
CA GLY A 50 -6.46 -9.10 -5.55
C GLY A 50 -5.33 -8.14 -5.94
N MET A 51 -5.25 -6.97 -5.30
CA MET A 51 -4.19 -5.99 -5.55
C MET A 51 -2.80 -6.56 -5.21
N VAL A 52 -2.67 -7.26 -4.08
CA VAL A 52 -1.42 -7.89 -3.66
C VAL A 52 -1.01 -9.03 -4.60
N MET A 53 -1.96 -9.84 -5.08
CA MET A 53 -1.68 -10.89 -6.08
C MET A 53 -1.08 -10.29 -7.36
N VAL A 54 -1.62 -9.15 -7.83
CA VAL A 54 -1.09 -8.44 -9.00
C VAL A 54 0.34 -7.95 -8.75
N LYS A 55 0.64 -7.38 -7.56
CA LYS A 55 2.00 -6.96 -7.21
C LYS A 55 2.98 -8.11 -7.13
N LYS A 56 2.56 -9.25 -6.55
CA LYS A 56 3.36 -10.48 -6.51
C LYS A 56 3.69 -10.97 -7.92
N ALA A 57 2.69 -11.06 -8.79
CA ALA A 57 2.88 -11.48 -10.18
C ALA A 57 3.82 -10.55 -10.95
N ALA A 58 3.66 -9.23 -10.78
CA ALA A 58 4.54 -8.23 -11.39
C ALA A 58 6.00 -8.36 -10.89
N ALA A 59 6.20 -8.58 -9.59
CA ALA A 59 7.54 -8.78 -9.02
C ALA A 59 8.19 -10.07 -9.53
N MET A 60 7.43 -11.16 -9.67
CA MET A 60 7.92 -12.42 -10.24
C MET A 60 8.33 -12.24 -11.71
N ALA A 61 7.48 -11.64 -12.54
CA ALA A 61 7.81 -11.36 -13.93
C ALA A 61 9.04 -10.45 -14.07
N ASN A 62 9.12 -9.38 -13.28
CA ASN A 62 10.27 -8.47 -13.30
C ASN A 62 11.58 -9.15 -12.83
N LYS A 63 11.49 -10.11 -11.90
CA LYS A 63 12.63 -10.94 -11.49
C LYS A 63 13.13 -11.83 -12.63
N GLU A 64 12.21 -12.46 -13.36
CA GLU A 64 12.52 -13.32 -14.51
C GLU A 64 13.15 -12.52 -15.66
N LEU A 65 12.60 -11.34 -15.94
CA LEU A 65 13.10 -10.41 -16.94
C LEU A 65 14.33 -9.61 -16.48
N GLN A 66 14.75 -9.76 -15.22
CA GLN A 66 15.89 -9.08 -14.61
C GLN A 66 15.79 -7.54 -14.64
N THR A 67 14.57 -6.98 -14.65
CA THR A 67 14.32 -5.54 -14.68
C THR A 67 14.46 -4.88 -13.30
N ILE A 68 14.47 -5.69 -12.23
CA ILE A 68 14.80 -5.27 -10.87
C ILE A 68 15.78 -6.25 -10.21
N PRO A 69 16.55 -5.83 -9.19
CA PRO A 69 17.44 -6.73 -8.46
C PRO A 69 16.67 -7.91 -7.85
N LYS A 70 17.24 -9.12 -7.93
CA LYS A 70 16.62 -10.34 -7.39
C LYS A 70 16.29 -10.24 -5.90
N SER A 71 17.13 -9.55 -5.12
CA SER A 71 16.90 -9.31 -3.69
C SER A 71 15.63 -8.48 -3.44
N VAL A 72 15.44 -7.41 -4.21
CA VAL A 72 14.25 -6.55 -4.14
C VAL A 72 13.00 -7.33 -4.53
N ALA A 73 13.06 -8.06 -5.66
CA ALA A 73 11.93 -8.89 -6.09
C ALA A 73 11.54 -9.94 -5.03
N ASN A 74 12.53 -10.62 -4.44
CA ASN A 74 12.28 -11.62 -3.39
C ASN A 74 11.65 -10.99 -2.14
N ALA A 75 12.08 -9.79 -1.75
CA ALA A 75 11.49 -9.08 -0.62
C ALA A 75 10.03 -8.70 -0.87
N ILE A 76 9.71 -8.20 -2.07
CA ILE A 76 8.32 -7.89 -2.48
C ILE A 76 7.46 -9.15 -2.48
N ILE A 77 7.96 -10.25 -3.07
CA ILE A 77 7.25 -11.54 -3.11
C ILE A 77 6.97 -12.04 -1.70
N ALA A 78 7.95 -11.99 -0.79
CA ALA A 78 7.79 -12.41 0.60
C ALA A 78 6.78 -11.53 1.35
N ALA A 79 6.82 -10.21 1.16
CA ALA A 79 5.82 -9.32 1.76
C ALA A 79 4.41 -9.61 1.25
N CYS A 80 4.25 -9.86 -0.06
CA CYS A 80 2.97 -10.28 -0.63
C CYS A 80 2.49 -11.62 -0.03
N ASP A 81 3.40 -12.57 0.17
CA ASP A 81 3.07 -13.87 0.79
C ASP A 81 2.61 -13.74 2.24
N GLU A 82 3.18 -12.81 3.03
CA GLU A 82 2.70 -12.53 4.39
C GLU A 82 1.26 -12.00 4.40
N VAL A 83 0.90 -11.12 3.45
CA VAL A 83 -0.48 -10.63 3.34
C VAL A 83 -1.42 -11.74 2.88
N LEU A 84 -1.04 -12.49 1.84
CA LEU A 84 -1.91 -13.50 1.24
C LEU A 84 -2.11 -14.73 2.13
N ASN A 85 -1.05 -15.22 2.77
CA ASN A 85 -1.11 -16.47 3.53
C ASN A 85 -1.44 -16.23 5.00
N ASN A 86 -0.93 -15.15 5.59
CA ASN A 86 -1.06 -14.89 7.03
C ASN A 86 -2.01 -13.74 7.36
N GLY A 87 -2.52 -13.00 6.35
CA GLY A 87 -3.40 -11.86 6.57
C GLY A 87 -2.71 -10.68 7.26
N LYS A 88 -1.38 -10.59 7.17
CA LYS A 88 -0.62 -9.50 7.76
C LYS A 88 -0.94 -8.16 7.07
N CYS A 89 -0.97 -7.06 7.81
CA CYS A 89 -1.18 -5.70 7.30
C CYS A 89 -2.51 -5.44 6.56
N MET A 90 -3.53 -6.29 6.74
CA MET A 90 -4.85 -6.09 6.09
C MET A 90 -5.56 -4.79 6.54
N ASP A 91 -5.21 -4.29 7.72
CA ASP A 91 -5.66 -3.02 8.29
C ASP A 91 -4.93 -1.78 7.73
N GLN A 92 -3.86 -1.99 6.94
CA GLN A 92 -3.01 -0.94 6.38
C GLN A 92 -3.50 -0.42 5.02
N PHE A 93 -4.78 -0.68 4.70
CA PHE A 93 -5.47 -0.19 3.51
C PHE A 93 -6.61 0.79 3.88
N PRO A 94 -6.30 1.94 4.52
CA PRO A 94 -7.30 2.80 5.15
C PRO A 94 -8.04 3.74 4.19
N VAL A 95 -7.71 3.76 2.90
CA VAL A 95 -8.32 4.68 1.93
C VAL A 95 -9.81 4.39 1.75
N ASP A 96 -10.63 5.43 1.62
CA ASP A 96 -12.07 5.29 1.37
C ASP A 96 -12.33 4.62 0.00
N VAL A 97 -13.36 3.76 -0.06
CA VAL A 97 -13.76 3.07 -1.29
C VAL A 97 -14.19 4.02 -2.40
N TYR A 98 -14.66 5.23 -2.06
CA TYR A 98 -15.07 6.26 -3.02
C TYR A 98 -13.94 7.25 -3.40
N GLN A 99 -12.68 6.82 -3.31
CA GLN A 99 -11.56 7.64 -3.73
C GLN A 99 -11.67 8.12 -5.18
N GLY A 100 -11.16 9.33 -5.44
CA GLY A 100 -10.91 9.82 -6.79
C GLY A 100 -9.67 9.16 -7.43
N GLY A 101 -9.35 9.57 -8.66
CA GLY A 101 -8.10 9.16 -9.32
C GLY A 101 -8.10 7.74 -9.92
N ALA A 102 -9.28 7.18 -10.18
CA ALA A 102 -9.47 5.91 -10.89
C ALA A 102 -8.69 4.71 -10.30
N GLY A 103 -8.57 4.66 -8.97
CA GLY A 103 -7.86 3.58 -8.24
C GLY A 103 -6.36 3.81 -8.06
N THR A 104 -5.83 4.96 -8.50
CA THR A 104 -4.42 5.33 -8.29
C THR A 104 -4.02 5.27 -6.82
N SER A 105 -4.89 5.73 -5.92
CA SER A 105 -4.58 5.72 -4.48
C SER A 105 -4.56 4.31 -3.90
N VAL A 106 -5.45 3.40 -4.33
CA VAL A 106 -5.35 1.97 -3.94
C VAL A 106 -4.06 1.36 -4.43
N ASN A 107 -3.69 1.64 -5.69
CA ASN A 107 -2.46 1.11 -6.27
C ASN A 107 -1.21 1.62 -5.54
N MET A 108 -1.16 2.91 -5.18
CA MET A 108 -0.07 3.46 -4.39
C MET A 108 -0.07 2.95 -2.95
N ASN A 109 -1.23 2.81 -2.31
CA ASN A 109 -1.32 2.17 -0.99
C ASN A 109 -0.86 0.72 -0.99
N THR A 110 -0.98 0.00 -2.11
CA THR A 110 -0.40 -1.35 -2.21
C THR A 110 1.11 -1.32 -2.51
N ASN A 111 1.62 -0.24 -3.09
CA ASN A 111 3.05 -0.09 -3.38
C ASN A 111 3.85 0.31 -2.14
N GLU A 112 3.27 1.21 -1.33
CA GLU A 112 3.79 1.65 -0.03
C GLU A 112 3.63 0.54 1.00
#